data_AF-A0A645HW45-F1
#
_entry.id   AF-A0A645HW45-F1
#
_cell.length_a   1.000
_cell.length_b   1.000
_cell.length_c   1.000
_cell.angle_alpha   90.00
_cell.angle_beta   90.00
_cell.angle_gamma   90.00
#
_symmetry.space_group_name_H-M   'P 1'
#
loop_
_entity.id
_entity.type
_entity.pdbx_description
1 polymer ?
#
loop_
_entity_poly.entity_id
_entity_poly.type
_entity_poly.pdbx_seq_one_letter_code
_entity_poly.pdbx_strand_id
1 'polypeptide(L)' 'MDRPVDAYDLVDDRPGHDLRYALDASKLRDELGWRPRHADFEAGLCETIGWYRDNQQWWRPSPEDSRV' A
#
# COMPACT_ATOMS: atom_id res chain seq x y z
N MET A 1 -17.35 -1.09 -10.24
CA MET A 1 -16.48 -1.69 -9.19
C MET A 1 -17.28 -2.88 -8.71
N ASP A 2 -17.18 -4.00 -9.42
CA ASP A 2 -18.20 -5.07 -9.37
C ASP A 2 -17.56 -6.45 -9.24
N ARG A 3 -16.37 -6.50 -8.63
CA ARG A 3 -15.73 -7.79 -8.34
C ARG A 3 -16.23 -8.31 -7.00
N PRO A 4 -16.50 -9.62 -6.90
CA PRO A 4 -16.76 -10.27 -5.62
C PRO A 4 -15.65 -10.00 -4.60
N VAL A 5 -15.99 -10.03 -3.31
CA VAL A 5 -15.04 -9.79 -2.21
C VAL A 5 -13.96 -10.87 -2.11
N ASP A 6 -14.21 -12.05 -2.69
CA ASP A 6 -13.33 -13.21 -2.77
C ASP A 6 -12.61 -13.32 -4.12
N ALA A 7 -12.60 -12.25 -4.93
CA ALA A 7 -11.91 -12.23 -6.23
C ALA A 7 -10.38 -12.05 -6.07
N TYR A 8 -9.73 -12.98 -5.38
CA TYR A 8 -8.28 -13.07 -5.18
C TYR A 8 -7.85 -14.54 -4.98
N ASP A 9 -6.58 -14.84 -5.26
CA ASP A 9 -5.99 -16.16 -5.02
C ASP A 9 -5.16 -16.15 -3.73
N LEU A 10 -5.26 -17.23 -2.95
CA LEU A 10 -4.29 -17.50 -1.89
C LEU A 10 -3.05 -18.14 -2.52
N VAL A 11 -1.89 -17.58 -2.23
CA VAL A 11 -0.59 -18.09 -2.69
C VAL A 11 0.27 -18.50 -1.50
N ASP A 12 1.34 -19.26 -1.77
CA ASP A 12 2.27 -19.69 -0.73
C ASP A 12 2.80 -18.51 0.08
N ASP A 13 2.83 -18.66 1.40
CA ASP A 13 3.30 -17.62 2.30
C ASP A 13 4.84 -17.48 2.25
N ARG A 14 5.33 -16.29 2.60
CA ARG A 14 6.77 -16.01 2.64
C ARG A 14 7.42 -16.78 3.80
N PRO A 15 8.50 -17.56 3.57
CA PRO A 15 9.28 -18.14 4.67
C PRO A 15 9.78 -17.07 5.64
N GLY A 16 9.45 -17.23 6.92
CA GLY A 16 9.79 -16.24 7.96
C GLY A 16 8.91 -14.98 7.90
N HIS A 17 7.63 -15.10 7.58
CA HIS A 17 6.69 -13.98 7.65
C HIS A 17 6.52 -13.52 9.11
N ASP A 18 7.05 -12.34 9.42
CA ASP A 18 6.90 -11.72 10.73
C ASP A 18 5.42 -11.40 11.01
N LEU A 19 4.94 -11.81 12.19
CA LEU A 19 3.51 -11.83 12.51
C LEU A 19 2.90 -10.42 12.68
N ARG A 20 3.61 -9.52 13.35
CA ARG A 20 3.08 -8.20 13.70
C ARG A 20 4.19 -7.19 13.92
N TYR A 21 4.06 -6.06 13.25
CA TYR A 21 4.79 -4.84 13.59
C TYR A 21 3.84 -3.83 14.23
N ALA A 22 4.32 -3.16 15.27
CA ALA A 22 3.63 -2.04 15.91
C ALA A 22 4.68 -1.06 16.41
N LEU A 23 4.39 0.24 16.29
CA LEU A 23 5.27 1.31 16.74
C LEU A 23 4.52 2.23 17.69
N ASP A 24 5.15 2.55 18.82
CA ASP A 24 4.74 3.66 19.68
C ASP A 24 5.53 4.91 19.28
N ALA A 25 4.82 5.90 18.73
CA ALA A 25 5.39 7.17 18.30
C ALA A 25 5.29 8.28 19.35
N SER A 26 4.97 7.97 20.62
CA SER A 26 4.74 8.97 21.68
C SER A 26 5.94 9.91 21.85
N LYS A 27 7.17 9.39 21.86
CA LYS A 27 8.38 10.23 21.96
C LYS A 27 8.44 11.32 20.89
N LEU A 28 8.25 10.95 19.62
CA LEU A 28 8.27 11.89 18.48
C LEU A 28 7.13 12.91 18.58
N ARG A 29 5.96 12.48 19.05
CA ARG A 29 4.78 13.34 19.21
C ARG A 29 4.94 14.33 20.36
N ASP A 30 5.50 13.88 21.47
CA ASP A 30 5.52 14.65 22.71
C ASP A 30 6.72 15.60 22.75
N GLU A 31 7.90 15.15 22.29
CA GLU A 31 9.12 15.97 22.32
C GLU A 31 9.20 16.95 21.15
N LEU A 32 8.72 16.55 19.96
CA LEU A 32 8.91 17.33 18.73
C LEU A 32 7.59 17.89 18.16
N GLY A 33 6.45 17.59 18.79
CA GLY A 33 5.14 18.06 18.34
C GLY A 33 4.67 17.48 17.00
N TRP A 34 5.39 16.50 16.43
CA TRP A 34 5.03 15.90 15.15
C TRP A 34 3.65 15.24 15.22
N ARG A 35 2.85 15.37 14.17
CA ARG A 35 1.55 14.71 14.03
C ARG A 35 1.40 14.19 12.59
N PRO A 36 0.79 13.01 12.39
CA PRO A 36 0.52 12.51 11.04
C PRO A 36 -0.49 13.44 10.36
N ARG A 37 -0.18 13.85 9.12
CA ARG A 37 -1.09 14.67 8.30
C ARG A 37 -2.21 13.83 7.68
N HIS A 38 -1.92 12.57 7.36
CA HIS A 38 -2.84 11.62 6.76
C HIS A 38 -3.08 10.48 7.76
N ALA A 39 -4.03 10.70 8.68
CA ALA A 39 -4.42 9.70 9.67
C ALA A 39 -5.56 8.79 9.20
N ASP A 40 -6.30 9.22 8.17
CA ASP A 40 -7.33 8.42 7.53
C ASP A 40 -6.70 7.50 6.48
N PHE A 41 -6.63 6.22 6.83
CA PHE A 41 -6.06 5.20 5.96
C PHE A 41 -6.92 4.93 4.72
N GLU A 42 -8.24 4.95 4.84
CA GLU A 42 -9.15 4.67 3.74
C GLU A 42 -9.08 5.77 2.68
N ALA A 43 -9.10 7.03 3.13
CA ALA A 43 -8.93 8.18 2.23
C ALA A 43 -7.58 8.12 1.50
N GLY A 44 -6.48 7.90 2.23
CA GLY A 44 -5.15 7.80 1.64
C GLY A 44 -5.02 6.62 0.65
N LEU A 45 -5.64 5.48 0.95
CA LEU A 45 -5.66 4.32 0.06
C LEU A 45 -6.47 4.61 -1.22
N CYS A 46 -7.60 5.30 -1.11
CA CYS A 46 -8.39 5.73 -2.27
C CYS A 46 -7.61 6.66 -3.20
N GLU A 47 -6.92 7.67 -2.64
CA GLU A 47 -6.03 8.56 -3.40
C GLU A 47 -4.92 7.79 -4.08
N THR A 48 -4.31 6.83 -3.38
CA THR A 48 -3.25 5.98 -3.93
C THR A 48 -3.75 5.13 -5.10
N ILE A 49 -4.91 4.49 -4.97
CA ILE A 49 -5.54 3.73 -6.07
C ILE A 49 -5.81 4.63 -7.28
N GLY A 50 -6.31 5.85 -7.05
CA GLY A 50 -6.50 6.86 -8.09
C GLY A 50 -5.20 7.17 -8.82
N TRP A 51 -4.12 7.44 -8.06
CA TRP A 51 -2.80 7.71 -8.63
C TRP A 51 -2.31 6.56 -9.53
N TYR A 52 -2.40 5.30 -9.10
CA TYR A 52 -1.98 4.15 -9.92
C TYR A 52 -2.81 3.98 -11.20
N ARG A 53 -4.09 4.37 -11.17
CA ARG A 53 -4.96 4.35 -12.36
C ARG A 53 -4.60 5.46 -13.36
N ASP A 54 -4.19 6.61 -12.87
CA ASP A 54 -3.89 7.78 -13.71
C ASP A 54 -2.45 7.75 -14.24
N ASN A 55 -1.55 6.98 -13.60
CA ASN A 55 -0.12 6.92 -13.91
C ASN A 55 0.30 5.54 -14.42
N GLN A 56 -0.49 4.92 -15.30
CA GLN A 56 -0.23 3.55 -15.76
C GLN A 56 1.09 3.41 -16.52
N GLN A 57 1.54 4.45 -17.23
CA GLN A 57 2.84 4.49 -17.88
C GLN A 57 4.02 4.35 -16.91
N TRP A 58 3.81 4.60 -15.61
CA TRP A 58 4.85 4.52 -14.60
C TRP A 58 5.16 3.08 -14.18
N TRP A 59 4.14 2.23 -14.00
CA TRP A 59 4.33 0.85 -13.52
C TRP A 59 4.14 -0.22 -14.58
N ARG A 60 3.44 0.09 -15.70
CA ARG A 60 3.27 -0.91 -16.75
C ARG A 60 4.65 -1.26 -17.32
N PRO A 61 4.93 -2.55 -17.56
CA PRO A 61 6.16 -2.97 -18.22
C PRO A 61 6.34 -2.19 -19.51
N SER A 62 7.59 -1.84 -19.81
CA SER A 62 7.92 -1.35 -21.13
C SER A 62 7.58 -2.45 -22.16
N PRO A 63 7.24 -2.10 -23.41
CA PRO A 63 7.05 -3.09 -24.47
C PRO A 63 8.26 -4.03 -24.65
N GLU A 64 9.46 -3.59 -24.25
CA GLU A 64 10.70 -4.37 -24.32
C GLU A 64 10.79 -5.43 -23.19
N ASP A 65 10.27 -5.12 -22.00
CA ASP A 65 10.26 -6.04 -20.84
C ASP A 65 9.15 -7.10 -20.89
N SER A 66 8.14 -6.91 -21.74
CA SER A 66 7.01 -7.86 -21.88
C SER A 66 7.34 -9.15 -22.65
N ARG A 67 8.60 -9.34 -23.06
CA ARG A 67 9.10 -10.52 -23.79
C ARG A 67 10.03 -11.36 -22.92
N VAL A 68 9.48 -11.97 -21.88
CA VAL A 68 10.09 -13.15 -21.22
C VAL A 68 9.00 -14.17 -20.97
#